data_AF-X1E4I8-F1
#
_entry.id   AF-X1E4I8-F1
#
_cell.length_a   1.000
_cell.length_b   1.000
_cell.length_c   1.000
_cell.angle_alpha   90.00
_cell.angle_beta   90.00
_cell.angle_gamma   90.00
#
_symmetry.space_group_name_H-M   'P 1'
#
loop_
_entity.id
_entity.type
_entity.pdbx_description
1 polymer ?
#
loop_
_entity_poly.entity_id
_entity_poly.type
_entity_poly.pdbx_seq_one_letter_code
_entity_poly.pdbx_strand_id
1 'polypeptide(L)' 'ADEMGMRLVSNMVMLGAFVKKSGVFPIEVLEKTLAAFVSKKYLQADIDAVRAGAKLV' A
#
# COMPACT_ATOMS: atom_id res chain seq x y z
N ALA A 1 12.72 10.82 -5.20
CA ALA A 1 11.96 10.75 -3.94
C ALA A 1 12.97 10.60 -2.82
N ASP A 2 12.98 11.49 -1.83
CA ASP A 2 13.92 11.40 -0.72
C ASP A 2 13.74 10.08 0.04
N GLU A 3 14.83 9.51 0.57
CA GLU A 3 14.80 8.27 1.37
C GLU A 3 13.75 8.31 2.48
N MET A 4 13.52 9.50 3.06
CA MET A 4 12.54 9.71 4.12
C MET A 4 11.10 9.46 3.63
N GLY A 5 10.77 9.86 2.40
CA GLY A 5 9.47 9.60 1.78
C GLY A 5 9.25 8.12 1.45
N MET A 6 10.31 7.43 0.99
CA MET A 6 10.29 5.97 0.76
C MET A 6 10.14 5.18 2.07
N ARG A 7 10.78 5.61 3.16
CA ARG A 7 10.62 4.96 4.47
C ARG A 7 9.18 5.04 4.99
N LEU A 8 8.51 6.18 4.81
CA LEU A 8 7.16 6.41 5.31
C LEU A 8 6.09 5.51 4.66
N VAL A 9 6.29 5.09 3.41
CA VAL A 9 5.34 4.23 2.68
C VAL A 9 5.80 2.78 2.54
N SER A 10 6.96 2.43 3.12
CA SER A 10 7.56 1.10 3.00
C SER A 10 6.65 -0.03 3.52
N ASN A 11 5.90 0.23 4.59
CA ASN A 11 4.89 -0.67 5.13
C ASN A 11 3.77 -0.95 4.12
N MET A 12 3.31 0.06 3.38
CA MET A 12 2.29 -0.07 2.35
C MET A 12 2.79 -0.87 1.15
N VAL A 13 4.04 -0.64 0.74
CA VAL A 13 4.71 -1.47 -0.28
C VAL A 13 4.74 -2.93 0.17
N MET A 14 5.18 -3.21 1.39
CA MET A 14 5.22 -4.57 1.92
C MET A 14 3.82 -5.22 2.00
N LEU A 15 2.82 -4.45 2.41
CA LEU A 15 1.44 -4.91 2.53
C LEU A 15 0.85 -5.28 1.15
N GLY A 16 1.10 -4.45 0.14
CA GLY A 16 0.69 -4.73 -1.25
C GLY A 16 1.33 -6.01 -1.80
N ALA A 17 2.63 -6.19 -1.58
CA ALA A 17 3.33 -7.42 -1.95
C ALA A 17 2.74 -8.65 -1.22
N PHE A 18 2.51 -8.54 0.09
CA PHE A 18 1.94 -9.61 0.89
C PHE A 18 0.55 -10.03 0.41
N VAL A 19 -0.36 -9.08 0.20
CA VAL A 19 -1.73 -9.37 -0.27
C VAL A 19 -1.70 -10.03 -1.64
N LYS A 20 -0.90 -9.50 -2.58
CA LYS A 20 -0.77 -10.07 -3.92
C LYS A 20 -0.23 -11.50 -3.88
N LYS A 21 0.80 -11.75 -3.06
CA LYS A 21 1.46 -13.06 -2.96
C LYS A 21 0.61 -14.10 -2.25
N SER A 22 -0.06 -13.70 -1.17
CA SER A 22 -0.87 -14.60 -0.35
C SER A 22 -2.23 -14.93 -0.98
N GLY A 23 -2.79 -14.01 -1.78
CA GLY A 23 -4.13 -14.17 -2.35
C GLY A 23 -5.25 -14.20 -1.31
N VAL A 24 -4.99 -13.73 -0.09
CA VAL A 24 -5.93 -13.85 1.05
C VAL A 24 -7.22 -13.04 0.82
N PHE A 25 -7.14 -11.96 0.03
CA PHE A 25 -8.27 -11.21 -0.51
C PHE A 25 -7.84 -10.39 -1.75
N PRO A 26 -8.78 -9.87 -2.56
CA PRO A 26 -8.47 -8.99 -3.69
C PRO A 26 -7.85 -7.66 -3.26
N ILE A 27 -6.84 -7.17 -3.98
CA ILE A 27 -6.10 -5.97 -3.57
C ILE A 27 -6.98 -4.71 -3.50
N GLU A 28 -8.05 -4.66 -4.30
CA GLU A 28 -9.05 -3.59 -4.30
C GLU A 28 -9.78 -3.48 -2.96
N VAL A 29 -9.88 -4.58 -2.20
CA VAL A 29 -10.43 -4.59 -0.85
C VAL A 29 -9.51 -3.85 0.11
N LEU A 30 -8.19 -4.07 0.03
CA LEU A 30 -7.23 -3.30 0.82
C LEU A 30 -7.30 -1.81 0.46
N GLU A 31 -7.25 -1.46 -0.84
CA GLU A 31 -7.29 -0.06 -1.30
C GLU A 31 -8.51 0.70 -0.75
N LYS A 32 -9.69 0.09 -0.81
CA LYS A 32 -10.94 0.71 -0.31
C LYS A 32 -10.95 0.86 1.20
N THR A 33 -10.32 -0.06 1.93
CA THR A 33 -10.37 -0.08 3.40
C THR A 33 -9.33 0.86 4.02
N LEU A 34 -8.23 1.17 3.32
CA LEU A 34 -7.20 2.10 3.81
C LEU A 34 -7.76 3.44 4.28
N ALA A 35 -8.80 3.96 3.60
CA ALA A 35 -9.42 5.23 3.96
C ALA A 35 -10.01 5.27 5.39
N ALA A 36 -10.26 4.12 6.00
CA ALA A 36 -10.72 4.01 7.39
C ALA A 36 -9.58 4.03 8.43
N PHE A 37 -8.33 3.78 8.00
CA PHE A 37 -7.18 3.60 8.89
C PHE A 37 -6.11 4.66 8.75
N VAL A 38 -6.00 5.32 7.59
CA VAL A 38 -4.99 6.35 7.33
C VAL A 38 -5.61 7.73 7.14
N SER A 39 -4.82 8.77 7.39
CA SER A 39 -5.26 10.15 7.16
C SER A 39 -5.52 10.38 5.68
N LYS A 40 -6.62 11.08 5.37
CA LYS A 40 -6.98 11.49 3.99
C LYS A 40 -5.84 12.22 3.27
N LYS A 41 -4.96 12.92 4.01
CA LYS A 41 -3.80 13.62 3.45
C LYS A 41 -2.81 12.69 2.75
N TYR A 42 -2.66 11.46 3.23
CA TYR A 42 -1.67 10.49 2.74
C TYR A 42 -2.28 9.30 2.01
N LEU A 43 -3.61 9.17 2.03
CA LEU A 43 -4.35 8.04 1.46
C LEU A 43 -3.93 7.68 0.03
N GLN A 44 -3.80 8.67 -0.86
CA GLN A 44 -3.41 8.38 -2.25
C GLN A 44 -1.98 7.84 -2.35
N ALA A 45 -1.05 8.42 -1.59
CA ALA A 45 0.34 7.97 -1.56
C ALA A 45 0.45 6.54 -1.00
N ASP A 46 -0.34 6.20 0.02
CA ASP A 46 -0.41 4.85 0.58
C ASP A 46 -1.01 3.85 -0.41
N ILE A 47 -2.07 4.22 -1.13
CA ILE A 47 -2.65 3.40 -2.22
C ILE A 47 -1.62 3.15 -3.33
N ASP A 48 -0.91 4.19 -3.76
CA ASP A 48 0.10 4.07 -4.81
C ASP A 48 1.27 3.17 -4.36
N ALA A 49 1.65 3.23 -3.09
CA ALA A 49 2.66 2.37 -2.49
C ALA A 49 2.19 0.90 -2.40
N VAL A 50 0.94 0.64 -1.99
CA VAL A 50 0.34 -0.70 -2.03
C VAL A 50 0.40 -1.27 -3.45
N ARG A 51 -0.02 -0.49 -4.45
CA ARG A 51 0.03 -0.90 -5.86
C ARG A 51 1.44 -1.15 -6.34
N ALA A 52 2.41 -0.33 -5.92
CA ALA A 52 3.81 -0.53 -6.26
C ALA A 52 4.31 -1.86 -5.69
N GLY A 53 4.05 -2.14 -4.42
CA GLY A 53 4.41 -3.40 -3.78
C GLY A 53 3.84 -4.64 -4.47
N ALA A 54 2.56 -4.59 -4.82
CA ALA A 54 1.90 -5.69 -5.53
C ALA A 54 2.45 -5.95 -6.94
N LYS A 55 3.06 -4.95 -7.60
CA LYS A 55 3.70 -5.12 -8.91
C LYS A 55 5.08 -5.78 -8.82
N LEU A 56 5.67 -5.89 -7.62
CA LEU A 56 7.00 -6.45 -7.42
C LEU A 56 7.00 -7.98 -7.24
N VAL A 57 5.84 -8.63 -7.14
CA VAL A 57 5.71 -10.06 -6.75
C VAL A 57 4.72 -10.86 -7.57
#